data_AF-A0A3D2XFP3-F1
#
_entry.id   AF-A0A3D2XFP3-F1
#
_cell.length_a   1.000
_cell.length_b   1.000
_cell.length_c   1.000
_cell.angle_alpha   90.00
_cell.angle_beta   90.00
_cell.angle_gamma   90.00
#
_symmetry.space_group_name_H-M   'P 1'
#
loop_
_entity.id
_entity.type
_entity.pdbx_description
1 polymer ?
#
loop_
_entity_poly.entity_id
_entity_poly.type
_entity_poly.pdbx_seq_one_letter_code
_entity_poly.pdbx_strand_id
1 'polypeptide(L)'
;MLLKGKIPVKYILGKIKYEIILISLYTSTIWYLSKEYNIHELSIPLGVPTILGTVLSLLLAFRSNQAYDRWWEARIIWGSIVNESRTLTRQLLCFVQTGYNDPEKKYFIDRFVNRQISWCYSLGKSLRGLDPLEGSGRLLSKKEIAFVKNHDSVPYALLNLHAKDLKLALEEGWINEFQQVELDDTLSRLCDAMGKCERIKNTVFPMTYSLYIHFALYFFILLLPFGVIEYVGAIEIPLVTILASFFLLIERMAVHLQDPFENRPTDTPMMSISRSIER
;
A
#
# COMPACT_ATOMS: atom_id res chain seq x y z
N MET A 1 4.06 -9.59 3.14
CA MET A 1 4.08 -10.89 2.42
C MET A 1 2.64 -11.13 2.01
N LEU A 2 2.32 -11.06 0.72
CA LEU A 2 0.97 -11.38 0.25
C LEU A 2 0.70 -12.84 0.62
N LEU A 3 -0.25 -13.05 1.52
CA LEU A 3 -0.56 -14.37 2.05
C LEU A 3 -1.04 -15.24 0.89
N LYS A 4 -0.26 -16.24 0.49
CA LYS A 4 -0.70 -17.32 -0.40
C LYS A 4 -1.66 -18.31 0.30
N GLY A 5 -1.84 -18.18 1.62
CA GLY A 5 -2.67 -19.06 2.43
C GLY A 5 -4.14 -18.63 2.48
N LYS A 6 -5.03 -19.57 2.81
CA LYS A 6 -6.46 -19.30 3.04
C LYS A 6 -6.60 -18.28 4.18
N ILE A 7 -7.19 -17.12 3.89
CA ILE A 7 -7.51 -16.14 4.92
C ILE A 7 -8.68 -16.70 5.74
N PRO A 8 -8.53 -16.91 7.06
CA PRO A 8 -9.61 -17.49 7.86
C PRO A 8 -10.80 -16.52 7.90
N VAL A 9 -12.02 -17.05 7.77
CA VAL A 9 -13.26 -16.24 7.83
C VAL A 9 -13.32 -15.41 9.11
N LYS A 10 -12.81 -15.94 10.23
CA LYS A 10 -12.67 -15.23 11.51
C LYS A 10 -11.83 -13.95 11.42
N TYR A 11 -10.80 -13.92 10.57
CA TYR A 11 -9.99 -12.71 10.34
C TYR A 11 -10.79 -11.65 9.56
N ILE A 12 -11.57 -12.07 8.56
CA ILE A 12 -12.39 -11.19 7.74
C ILE A 12 -13.51 -10.58 8.60
N LEU A 13 -14.29 -11.43 9.28
CA LEU A 13 -15.37 -11.00 10.17
C LEU A 13 -14.86 -10.23 11.39
N GLY A 14 -13.65 -10.52 11.86
CA GLY A 14 -13.00 -9.80 12.95
C GLY A 14 -12.83 -8.30 12.67
N LYS A 15 -12.80 -7.88 11.40
CA LYS A 15 -12.70 -6.46 11.01
C LYS A 15 -13.99 -5.67 11.20
N ILE A 16 -15.13 -6.35 11.26
CA ILE A 16 -16.47 -5.73 11.38
C ILE A 16 -17.29 -6.33 12.53
N LYS A 17 -16.61 -6.96 13.50
CA LYS A 17 -17.28 -7.74 14.55
C LYS A 17 -18.20 -6.90 15.43
N TYR A 18 -17.86 -5.64 15.67
CA TYR A 18 -18.67 -4.75 16.50
C TYR A 18 -19.89 -4.27 15.72
N GLU A 19 -19.71 -3.97 14.43
CA GLU A 19 -20.77 -3.59 13.50
C GLU A 19 -21.78 -4.72 13.34
N ILE A 20 -21.32 -5.97 13.16
CA ILE A 20 -22.21 -7.15 13.09
C ILE A 20 -23.07 -7.26 14.35
N ILE A 21 -22.47 -7.14 15.55
CA ILE A 21 -23.20 -7.21 16.81
C ILE A 21 -24.22 -6.07 16.91
N LEU A 22 -23.80 -4.83 16.62
CA LEU A 22 -24.68 -3.66 16.67
C LEU A 22 -25.86 -3.78 15.70
N ILE A 23 -25.62 -4.22 14.46
CA ILE A 23 -26.65 -4.41 13.44
C ILE A 23 -27.59 -5.53 13.83
N SER A 24 -27.06 -6.64 14.36
CA SER A 24 -27.88 -7.76 14.84
C SER A 24 -28.78 -7.34 15.99
N LEU A 25 -28.24 -6.60 16.97
CA LEU A 25 -28.99 -6.08 18.10
C LEU A 25 -30.06 -5.08 17.64
N TYR A 26 -29.68 -4.12 16.80
CA TYR A 26 -30.60 -3.13 16.23
C TYR A 26 -31.76 -3.79 15.48
N THR A 27 -31.46 -4.71 14.56
CA THR A 27 -32.47 -5.43 13.78
C THR A 27 -33.35 -6.30 14.68
N SER A 28 -32.77 -6.92 15.71
CA SER A 28 -33.54 -7.69 16.71
C SER A 28 -34.50 -6.80 17.49
N THR A 29 -34.08 -5.59 17.85
CA THR A 29 -34.94 -4.59 18.51
C THR A 29 -36.07 -4.17 17.59
N ILE A 30 -35.80 -3.85 16.32
CA ILE A 30 -36.84 -3.47 15.35
C ILE A 30 -37.85 -4.61 15.16
N TRP A 31 -37.36 -5.83 14.94
CA TRP A 31 -38.21 -7.02 14.79
C TRP A 31 -39.10 -7.26 16.03
N TYR A 32 -38.52 -7.17 17.24
CA TYR A 32 -39.26 -7.34 18.49
C TYR A 32 -40.34 -6.26 18.67
N LEU A 33 -40.00 -5.00 18.41
CA LEU A 33 -40.94 -3.88 18.52
C LEU A 33 -42.08 -4.00 17.51
N SER A 34 -41.79 -4.42 16.28
CA SER A 34 -42.83 -4.65 15.28
C SER A 34 -43.77 -5.77 15.68
N LYS A 35 -43.26 -6.84 16.29
CA LYS A 35 -44.07 -7.97 16.75
C LYS A 35 -44.98 -7.59 17.93
N GLU A 36 -44.45 -6.87 18.91
CA GLU A 36 -45.16 -6.58 20.17
C GLU A 36 -46.16 -5.42 20.03
N TYR A 37 -45.78 -4.37 19.29
CA TYR A 37 -46.56 -3.13 19.18
C TYR A 37 -47.28 -2.98 17.84
N ASN A 38 -47.25 -4.01 16.99
CA ASN A 38 -47.89 -4.02 15.67
C ASN A 38 -47.51 -2.81 14.80
N ILE A 39 -46.26 -2.36 14.89
CA ILE A 39 -45.70 -1.16 14.21
C ILE A 39 -45.46 -1.42 12.71
N HIS A 40 -46.32 -2.23 12.07
CA HIS A 40 -46.26 -2.48 10.63
C HIS A 40 -46.51 -1.20 9.82
N GLU A 41 -47.19 -0.21 10.39
CA GLU A 41 -47.39 1.12 9.77
C GLU A 41 -46.09 1.90 9.53
N LEU A 42 -44.98 1.51 10.17
CA LEU A 42 -43.66 2.10 9.94
C LEU A 42 -42.89 1.40 8.81
N SER A 43 -43.52 0.47 8.10
CA SER A 43 -42.92 -0.14 6.92
C SER A 43 -42.67 0.92 5.85
N ILE A 44 -41.48 0.84 5.25
CA ILE A 44 -41.13 1.70 4.12
C ILE A 44 -41.22 0.87 2.84
N PRO A 45 -41.61 1.46 1.70
CA PRO A 45 -41.61 0.75 0.44
C PRO A 45 -40.23 0.17 0.14
N LEU A 46 -40.15 -1.14 -0.15
CA LEU A 46 -38.88 -1.86 -0.41
C LEU A 46 -38.05 -1.23 -1.54
N GLY A 47 -38.70 -0.50 -2.45
CA GLY A 47 -38.04 0.29 -3.49
C GLY A 47 -37.06 1.34 -2.94
N VAL A 48 -37.30 1.90 -1.75
CA VAL A 48 -36.41 2.92 -1.14
C VAL A 48 -35.06 2.29 -0.74
N PRO A 49 -34.99 1.24 0.09
CA PRO A 49 -33.73 0.51 0.32
C PRO A 49 -33.10 -0.05 -0.95
N THR A 50 -33.90 -0.48 -1.92
CA THR A 50 -33.36 -1.05 -3.18
C THR A 50 -32.61 -0.01 -3.99
N ILE A 51 -33.18 1.18 -4.21
CA ILE A 51 -32.51 2.28 -4.92
C ILE A 51 -31.24 2.70 -4.18
N LEU A 52 -31.31 2.86 -2.85
CA LEU A 52 -30.14 3.20 -2.04
C LEU A 52 -29.05 2.12 -2.13
N GLY A 53 -29.41 0.84 -2.05
CA GLY A 53 -28.49 -0.28 -2.19
C GLY A 53 -27.83 -0.34 -3.57
N THR A 54 -28.57 -0.03 -4.64
CA THR A 54 -28.01 0.06 -6.01
C THR A 54 -27.03 1.22 -6.15
N VAL A 55 -27.37 2.41 -5.65
CA VAL A 55 -26.45 3.56 -5.68
C VAL A 55 -25.20 3.27 -4.85
N LEU A 56 -25.37 2.70 -3.66
CA LEU A 56 -24.28 2.36 -2.75
C LEU A 56 -23.33 1.30 -3.33
N SER A 57 -23.87 0.27 -3.99
CA SER A 57 -23.04 -0.77 -4.62
C SER A 57 -22.17 -0.19 -5.73
N LEU A 58 -22.72 0.72 -6.54
CA LEU A 58 -21.99 1.43 -7.57
C LEU A 58 -20.88 2.33 -6.98
N LEU A 59 -21.19 3.11 -5.96
CA LEU A 59 -20.22 3.98 -5.28
C LEU A 59 -19.07 3.18 -4.65
N LEU A 60 -19.39 2.05 -4.01
CA LEU A 60 -18.39 1.15 -3.44
C LEU A 60 -17.55 0.45 -4.51
N ALA A 61 -18.12 0.10 -5.65
CA ALA A 61 -17.38 -0.45 -6.78
C ALA A 61 -16.36 0.56 -7.31
N PHE A 62 -16.75 1.81 -7.55
CA PHE A 62 -15.83 2.87 -7.97
C PHE A 62 -14.73 3.12 -6.93
N ARG A 63 -15.08 3.19 -5.65
CA ARG A 63 -14.11 3.35 -4.56
C ARG A 63 -13.10 2.19 -4.53
N SER A 64 -13.61 0.97 -4.66
CA SER A 64 -12.78 -0.24 -4.62
C SER A 64 -11.80 -0.29 -5.79
N ASN A 65 -12.24 0.09 -6.99
CA ASN A 65 -11.38 0.17 -8.17
C ASN A 65 -10.27 1.22 -7.99
N GLN A 66 -10.61 2.43 -7.55
CA GLN A 66 -9.62 3.49 -7.32
C GLN A 66 -8.58 3.11 -6.24
N ALA A 67 -9.03 2.45 -5.16
CA ALA A 67 -8.14 1.95 -4.13
C ALA A 67 -7.24 0.81 -4.65
N TYR A 68 -7.80 -0.10 -5.46
CA TYR A 68 -7.06 -1.18 -6.10
C TYR A 68 -5.99 -0.64 -7.06
N ASP A 69 -6.32 0.36 -7.88
CA ASP A 69 -5.39 0.96 -8.83
C ASP A 69 -4.19 1.58 -8.11
N ARG A 70 -4.40 2.31 -7.00
CA ARG A 70 -3.30 2.84 -6.16
C ARG A 70 -2.43 1.73 -5.57
N TRP A 71 -3.06 0.67 -5.06
CA TRP A 71 -2.32 -0.48 -4.54
C TRP A 71 -1.49 -1.18 -5.63
N TRP A 72 -2.07 -1.32 -6.83
CA TRP A 72 -1.41 -1.94 -7.97
C TRP A 72 -0.28 -1.08 -8.52
N GLU A 73 -0.47 0.25 -8.61
CA GLU A 73 0.57 1.21 -8.98
C GLU A 73 1.78 1.09 -8.05
N ALA A 74 1.55 1.04 -6.73
CA ALA A 74 2.61 0.81 -5.75
C ALA A 74 3.37 -0.51 -6.02
N ARG A 75 2.67 -1.59 -6.41
CA ARG A 75 3.30 -2.85 -6.77
C ARG A 75 4.12 -2.76 -8.05
N ILE A 76 3.62 -2.07 -9.08
CA ILE A 76 4.34 -1.84 -10.35
C ILE A 76 5.62 -1.04 -10.08
N ILE A 77 5.55 0.04 -9.31
CA ILE A 77 6.72 0.88 -9.00
C ILE A 77 7.80 0.06 -8.29
N TRP A 78 7.43 -0.72 -7.28
CA TRP A 78 8.39 -1.61 -6.61
C TRP A 78 8.92 -2.73 -7.53
N GLY A 79 8.17 -3.12 -8.56
CA GLY A 79 8.66 -4.01 -9.62
C GLY A 79 9.72 -3.32 -10.51
N SER A 80 9.50 -2.06 -10.86
CA SER A 80 10.48 -1.24 -11.58
C SER A 80 11.76 -1.07 -10.75
N ILE A 81 11.66 -0.81 -9.45
CA ILE A 81 12.83 -0.73 -8.54
C ILE A 81 13.68 -2.00 -8.58
N VAL A 82 13.06 -3.19 -8.64
CA VAL A 82 13.79 -4.46 -8.79
C VAL A 82 14.57 -4.49 -10.10
N ASN A 83 13.92 -4.10 -11.20
CA ASN A 83 14.55 -4.12 -12.52
C ASN A 83 15.69 -3.10 -12.61
N GLU A 84 15.47 -1.86 -12.16
CA GLU A 84 16.50 -0.82 -12.17
C GLU A 84 17.68 -1.16 -11.25
N SER A 85 17.44 -1.76 -10.09
CA SER A 85 18.52 -2.22 -9.21
C SER A 85 19.39 -3.28 -9.90
N ARG A 86 18.79 -4.21 -10.65
CA ARG A 86 19.51 -5.22 -11.43
C ARG A 86 20.27 -4.60 -12.61
N THR A 87 19.64 -3.68 -13.32
CA THR A 87 20.25 -2.95 -14.43
C THR A 87 21.46 -2.17 -13.95
N LEU A 88 21.35 -1.44 -12.84
CA LEU A 88 22.41 -0.67 -12.24
C LEU A 88 23.62 -1.56 -11.86
N THR A 89 23.38 -2.66 -11.16
CA THR A 89 24.44 -3.62 -10.80
C THR A 89 25.10 -4.23 -12.04
N ARG A 90 24.31 -4.63 -13.05
CA ARG A 90 24.85 -5.16 -14.31
C ARG A 90 25.69 -4.12 -15.05
N GLN A 91 25.23 -2.88 -15.15
CA GLN A 91 25.96 -1.78 -15.78
C GLN A 91 27.29 -1.54 -15.06
N LEU A 92 27.29 -1.47 -13.72
CA LEU A 92 28.53 -1.30 -12.93
C LEU A 92 29.53 -2.43 -13.17
N LEU A 93 29.08 -3.68 -13.12
CA LEU A 93 29.94 -4.86 -13.34
C LEU A 93 30.53 -4.91 -14.76
N CYS A 94 29.82 -4.39 -15.76
CA CYS A 94 30.25 -4.43 -17.17
C CYS A 94 31.02 -3.19 -17.63
N PHE A 95 30.70 -2.01 -17.09
CA PHE A 95 31.25 -0.73 -17.55
C PHE A 95 32.53 -0.36 -16.82
N VAL A 96 32.60 -0.63 -15.52
CA VAL A 96 33.82 -0.36 -14.74
C VAL A 96 34.91 -1.28 -15.25
N GLN A 97 35.92 -0.71 -15.90
CA GLN A 97 37.01 -1.46 -16.53
C GLN A 97 37.86 -2.19 -15.48
N THR A 98 37.47 -3.41 -15.12
CA THR A 98 38.30 -4.29 -14.31
C THR A 98 39.36 -4.92 -15.20
N GLY A 99 40.56 -4.32 -15.24
CA GLY A 99 41.75 -5.12 -15.50
C GLY A 99 41.78 -6.28 -14.50
N TYR A 100 42.24 -7.46 -14.92
CA TYR A 100 42.23 -8.67 -14.08
C TYR A 100 42.61 -8.35 -12.62
N ASN A 101 41.66 -8.52 -11.70
CA ASN A 101 41.86 -8.47 -10.25
C ASN A 101 42.25 -7.10 -9.63
N ASP A 102 41.68 -5.99 -10.11
CA ASP A 102 41.83 -4.66 -9.50
C ASP A 102 41.03 -4.51 -8.17
N PRO A 103 41.68 -4.48 -6.99
CA PRO A 103 40.99 -4.47 -5.70
C PRO A 103 40.22 -3.18 -5.43
N GLU A 104 40.66 -2.05 -5.98
CA GLU A 104 40.04 -0.74 -5.76
C GLU A 104 38.70 -0.66 -6.48
N LYS A 105 38.66 -1.05 -7.76
CA LYS A 105 37.42 -1.10 -8.54
C LYS A 105 36.43 -2.10 -8.00
N LYS A 106 36.92 -3.25 -7.51
CA LYS A 106 36.06 -4.23 -6.84
C LYS A 106 35.43 -3.63 -5.58
N TYR A 107 36.22 -2.97 -4.73
CA TYR A 107 35.70 -2.29 -3.55
C TYR A 107 34.68 -1.19 -3.90
N PHE A 108 34.90 -0.44 -4.97
CA PHE A 108 33.95 0.54 -5.49
C PHE A 108 32.61 -0.10 -5.87
N ILE A 109 32.64 -1.17 -6.68
CA ILE A 109 31.43 -1.90 -7.10
C ILE A 109 30.70 -2.45 -5.88
N ASP A 110 31.40 -3.12 -4.96
CA ASP A 110 30.81 -3.70 -3.75
C ASP A 110 30.15 -2.62 -2.88
N ARG A 111 30.82 -1.48 -2.68
CA ARG A 111 30.25 -0.33 -1.94
C ARG A 111 29.01 0.21 -2.63
N PHE A 112 29.04 0.37 -3.95
CA PHE A 112 27.91 0.88 -4.72
C PHE A 112 26.70 -0.08 -4.64
N VAL A 113 26.92 -1.38 -4.81
CA VAL A 113 25.87 -2.40 -4.70
C VAL A 113 25.29 -2.45 -3.28
N ASN A 114 26.14 -2.44 -2.25
CA ASN A 114 25.67 -2.40 -0.86
C ASN A 114 24.85 -1.14 -0.56
N ARG A 115 25.24 0.02 -1.11
CA ARG A 115 24.45 1.25 -0.99
C ARG A 115 23.09 1.14 -1.69
N GLN A 116 23.01 0.53 -2.86
CA GLN A 116 21.74 0.29 -3.56
C GLN A 116 20.82 -0.63 -2.76
N ILE A 117 21.36 -1.67 -2.12
CA ILE A 117 20.61 -2.53 -1.20
C ILE A 117 20.09 -1.71 0.00
N SER A 118 20.96 -0.88 0.59
CA SER A 118 20.58 0.00 1.70
C SER A 118 19.52 1.01 1.28
N TRP A 119 19.56 1.53 0.06
CA TRP A 119 18.55 2.43 -0.50
C TRP A 119 17.19 1.75 -0.58
N CYS A 120 17.12 0.50 -1.05
CA CYS A 120 15.88 -0.28 -1.11
C CYS A 120 15.26 -0.49 0.28
N TYR A 121 16.08 -0.72 1.31
CA TYR A 121 15.57 -0.82 2.69
C TYR A 121 15.15 0.53 3.25
N SER A 122 15.97 1.54 3.03
CA SER A 122 15.75 2.92 3.48
C SER A 122 14.43 3.48 2.94
N LEU A 123 14.17 3.32 1.65
CA LEU A 123 12.91 3.72 1.01
C LEU A 123 11.71 3.01 1.63
N GLY A 124 11.79 1.68 1.77
CA GLY A 124 10.70 0.89 2.35
C GLY A 124 10.38 1.26 3.80
N LYS A 125 11.38 1.67 4.58
CA LYS A 125 11.21 2.15 5.96
C LYS A 125 10.69 3.59 6.02
N SER A 126 11.22 4.47 5.18
CA SER A 126 10.78 5.86 5.05
C SER A 126 9.28 5.95 4.72
N LEU A 127 8.81 5.16 3.75
CA LEU A 127 7.38 5.10 3.38
C LEU A 127 6.47 4.59 4.51
N ARG A 128 7.03 3.93 5.52
CA ARG A 128 6.33 3.45 6.72
C ARG A 128 6.47 4.40 7.91
N GLY A 129 7.20 5.50 7.79
CA GLY A 129 7.54 6.37 8.92
C GLY A 129 8.46 5.70 9.95
N LEU A 130 9.22 4.67 9.55
CA LEU A 130 10.21 4.00 10.39
C LEU A 130 11.60 4.61 10.16
N ASP A 131 12.53 4.34 11.08
CA ASP A 131 13.93 4.79 10.93
C ASP A 131 14.55 4.22 9.64
N PRO A 132 14.86 5.07 8.64
CA PRO A 132 15.42 4.64 7.36
C PRO A 132 16.86 4.08 7.46
N LEU A 133 17.55 4.29 8.58
CA LEU A 133 18.94 3.86 8.79
C LEU A 133 19.07 2.59 9.63
N GLU A 134 17.99 2.11 10.24
CA GLU A 134 18.02 0.91 11.05
C GLU A 134 18.53 -0.29 10.21
N GLY A 135 19.58 -0.95 10.68
CA GLY A 135 20.20 -2.08 9.96
C GLY A 135 21.08 -1.72 8.76
N SER A 136 21.28 -0.43 8.45
CA SER A 136 22.16 0.01 7.36
C SER A 136 23.66 -0.18 7.66
N GLY A 137 24.05 -0.31 8.93
CA GLY A 137 25.45 -0.40 9.37
C GLY A 137 26.26 -1.60 8.85
N ARG A 138 25.58 -2.62 8.32
CA ARG A 138 26.23 -3.77 7.65
C ARG A 138 26.53 -3.52 6.17
N LEU A 139 25.91 -2.50 5.56
CA LEU A 139 25.97 -2.19 4.13
C LEU A 139 26.69 -0.87 3.86
N LEU A 140 26.50 0.12 4.74
CA LEU A 140 27.06 1.45 4.59
C LEU A 140 28.24 1.67 5.52
N SER A 141 29.25 2.41 5.05
CA SER A 141 30.34 2.88 5.90
C SER A 141 29.85 3.93 6.91
N LYS A 142 30.60 4.10 8.01
CA LYS A 142 30.31 5.13 9.02
C LYS A 142 30.25 6.55 8.42
N LYS A 143 31.07 6.82 7.39
CA LYS A 143 31.09 8.10 6.68
C LYS A 143 29.80 8.35 5.91
N GLU A 144 29.30 7.33 5.20
CA GLU A 144 28.04 7.44 4.47
C GLU A 144 26.86 7.62 5.42
N ILE A 145 26.80 6.85 6.51
CA ILE A 145 25.76 7.00 7.54
C ILE A 145 25.77 8.41 8.12
N ALA A 146 26.94 8.94 8.47
CA ALA A 146 27.07 10.31 8.99
C ALA A 146 26.61 11.36 7.97
N PHE A 147 26.87 11.15 6.68
CA PHE A 147 26.40 12.03 5.62
C PHE A 147 24.88 12.02 5.48
N VAL A 148 24.27 10.83 5.34
CA VAL A 148 22.83 10.72 5.06
C VAL A 148 21.96 11.05 6.27
N LYS A 149 22.45 10.86 7.50
CA LYS A 149 21.72 11.18 8.74
C LYS A 149 21.34 12.66 8.85
N ASN A 150 22.10 13.54 8.20
CA ASN A 150 21.87 14.99 8.23
C ASN A 150 20.92 15.49 7.12
N HIS A 151 20.28 14.58 6.36
CA HIS A 151 19.35 14.94 5.29
C HIS A 151 17.93 14.51 5.64
N ASP A 152 16.94 15.31 5.25
CA ASP A 152 15.53 15.03 5.52
C ASP A 152 15.05 13.75 4.83
N SER A 153 15.47 13.53 3.58
CA SER A 153 15.23 12.30 2.83
C SER A 153 16.51 11.48 2.71
N VAL A 154 16.64 10.48 3.60
CA VAL A 154 17.75 9.52 3.57
C VAL A 154 17.83 8.75 2.24
N PRO A 155 16.73 8.23 1.65
CA PRO A 155 16.79 7.57 0.34
C PRO A 155 17.34 8.49 -0.76
N TYR A 156 16.92 9.77 -0.78
CA TYR A 156 17.45 10.74 -1.74
C TYR A 156 18.95 11.01 -1.51
N ALA A 157 19.36 11.17 -0.24
CA ALA A 157 20.77 11.37 0.10
C ALA A 157 21.67 10.19 -0.33
N LEU A 158 21.14 8.96 -0.30
CA LEU A 158 21.84 7.77 -0.82
C LEU A 158 21.99 7.81 -2.35
N LEU A 159 20.98 8.28 -3.10
CA LEU A 159 21.11 8.51 -4.55
C LEU A 159 22.16 9.59 -4.87
N ASN A 160 22.22 10.66 -4.06
CA ASN A 160 23.26 11.67 -4.22
C ASN A 160 24.67 11.11 -3.99
N LEU A 161 24.84 10.15 -3.08
CA LEU A 161 26.11 9.45 -2.91
C LEU A 161 26.45 8.57 -4.13
N HIS A 162 25.46 7.96 -4.79
CA HIS A 162 25.67 7.27 -6.06
C HIS A 162 26.14 8.22 -7.16
N ALA A 163 25.50 9.38 -7.32
CA ALA A 163 25.92 10.38 -8.31
C ALA A 163 27.36 10.88 -8.07
N LYS A 164 27.74 11.10 -6.81
CA LYS A 164 29.14 11.44 -6.45
C LYS A 164 30.13 10.34 -6.82
N ASP A 165 29.75 9.08 -6.63
CA ASP A 165 30.57 7.93 -7.02
C ASP A 165 30.68 7.77 -8.54
N LEU A 166 29.63 8.07 -9.30
CA LEU A 166 29.70 8.10 -10.76
C LEU A 166 30.66 9.18 -11.27
N LYS A 167 30.61 10.37 -10.66
CA LYS A 167 31.55 11.45 -10.96
C LYS A 167 33.00 11.01 -10.71
N LEU A 168 33.27 10.41 -9.56
CA LEU A 168 34.61 9.88 -9.24
C LEU A 168 35.06 8.83 -10.25
N ALA A 169 34.19 7.88 -10.62
CA ALA A 169 34.53 6.84 -11.59
C ALA A 169 34.85 7.41 -12.98
N LEU A 170 34.21 8.52 -13.38
CA LEU A 170 34.53 9.24 -14.61
C LEU A 170 35.87 9.96 -14.51
N GLU A 171 36.13 10.67 -13.42
CA GLU A 171 37.39 11.40 -13.17
C GLU A 171 38.60 10.45 -13.14
N GLU A 172 38.43 9.25 -12.56
CA GLU A 172 39.46 8.20 -12.51
C GLU A 172 39.55 7.38 -13.82
N GLY A 173 38.73 7.67 -14.82
CA GLY A 173 38.71 6.96 -16.11
C GLY A 173 38.25 5.51 -16.02
N TRP A 174 37.58 5.11 -14.95
CA TRP A 174 37.04 3.76 -14.77
C TRP A 174 35.82 3.50 -15.66
N ILE A 175 35.11 4.57 -16.00
CA ILE A 175 34.02 4.61 -16.98
C ILE A 175 34.23 5.81 -17.93
N ASN A 176 33.62 5.76 -19.11
CA ASN A 176 33.60 6.88 -20.05
C ASN A 176 32.33 7.74 -19.91
N GLU A 177 32.28 8.87 -20.63
CA GLU A 177 31.15 9.81 -20.59
C GLU A 177 29.82 9.16 -20.98
N PHE A 178 29.79 8.33 -22.02
CA PHE A 178 28.57 7.64 -22.44
C PHE A 178 28.06 6.64 -21.40
N GLN A 179 28.97 5.91 -20.75
CA GLN A 179 28.66 4.98 -19.67
C GLN A 179 28.17 5.71 -18.42
N GLN A 180 28.74 6.88 -18.12
CA GLN A 180 28.29 7.73 -17.02
C GLN A 180 26.86 8.22 -17.25
N VAL A 181 26.54 8.70 -18.46
CA VAL A 181 25.17 9.11 -18.83
C VAL A 181 24.18 7.97 -18.66
N GLU A 182 24.53 6.77 -19.15
CA GLU A 182 23.66 5.59 -19.06
C GLU A 182 23.44 5.10 -17.60
N LEU A 183 24.47 5.19 -16.76
CA LEU A 183 24.36 4.89 -15.32
C LEU A 183 23.51 5.95 -14.60
N ASP A 184 23.69 7.22 -14.92
CA ASP A 184 22.93 8.32 -14.31
C ASP A 184 21.45 8.32 -14.72
N ASP A 185 21.13 7.90 -15.95
CA ASP A 185 19.74 7.68 -16.37
C ASP A 185 19.08 6.56 -15.53
N THR A 186 19.81 5.49 -15.21
CA THR A 186 19.33 4.47 -14.27
C THR A 186 19.09 5.02 -12.87
N LEU A 187 19.97 5.90 -12.36
CA LEU A 187 19.75 6.57 -11.07
C LEU A 187 18.54 7.52 -11.12
N SER A 188 18.32 8.21 -12.24
CA SER A 188 17.17 9.06 -12.48
C SER A 188 15.86 8.26 -12.46
N ARG A 189 15.82 7.09 -13.11
CA ARG A 189 14.65 6.17 -13.04
C ARG A 189 14.37 5.66 -11.62
N LEU A 190 15.41 5.42 -10.82
CA LEU A 190 15.25 5.08 -9.39
C LEU A 190 14.71 6.27 -8.57
N CYS A 191 15.18 7.49 -8.85
CA CYS A 191 14.67 8.72 -8.25
C CYS A 191 13.18 8.93 -8.59
N ASP A 192 12.80 8.73 -9.85
CA ASP A 192 11.41 8.80 -10.29
C ASP A 192 10.53 7.77 -9.60
N ALA A 193 11.01 6.54 -9.44
CA ALA A 193 10.29 5.48 -8.72
C ALA A 193 10.08 5.84 -7.24
N MET A 194 11.09 6.44 -6.60
CA MET A 194 10.97 6.98 -5.24
C MET A 194 9.92 8.09 -5.16
N GLY A 195 10.01 9.10 -6.04
CA GLY A 195 9.05 10.20 -6.08
C GLY A 195 7.61 9.74 -6.32
N LYS A 196 7.41 8.72 -7.18
CA LYS A 196 6.09 8.08 -7.36
C LYS A 196 5.59 7.40 -6.09
N CYS A 197 6.46 6.69 -5.35
CA CYS A 197 6.08 6.09 -4.06
C CYS A 197 5.72 7.16 -3.01
N GLU A 198 6.51 8.23 -2.92
CA GLU A 198 6.27 9.34 -2.00
C GLU A 198 4.96 10.06 -2.34
N ARG A 199 4.66 10.26 -3.63
CA ARG A 199 3.38 10.79 -4.09
C ARG A 199 2.21 9.90 -3.66
N ILE A 200 2.31 8.59 -3.84
CA ILE A 200 1.27 7.64 -3.37
C ILE A 200 1.09 7.74 -1.86
N LYS A 201 2.18 7.84 -1.08
CA LYS A 201 2.14 7.93 0.38
C LYS A 201 1.55 9.25 0.89
N ASN A 202 1.94 10.36 0.29
CA ASN A 202 1.65 11.70 0.82
C ASN A 202 0.36 12.30 0.23
N THR A 203 -0.12 11.80 -0.90
CA THR A 203 -1.40 12.24 -1.47
C THR A 203 -2.53 11.47 -0.81
N VAL A 204 -3.19 12.08 0.19
CA VAL A 204 -4.33 11.45 0.86
C VAL A 204 -5.51 11.26 -0.10
N PHE A 205 -6.24 10.16 0.07
CA PHE A 205 -7.49 9.97 -0.67
C PHE A 205 -8.52 11.02 -0.19
N PRO A 206 -9.33 11.65 -1.08
CA PRO A 206 -10.28 12.68 -0.68
C PRO A 206 -11.19 12.23 0.48
N MET A 207 -11.07 12.91 1.63
CA MET A 207 -11.77 12.55 2.86
C MET A 207 -13.28 12.71 2.74
N THR A 208 -13.75 13.72 1.98
CA THR A 208 -15.17 13.97 1.74
C THR A 208 -15.85 12.82 1.02
N TYR A 209 -15.17 12.22 0.03
CA TYR A 209 -15.69 11.06 -0.68
C TYR A 209 -15.86 9.85 0.26
N SER A 210 -14.85 9.60 1.09
CA SER A 210 -14.91 8.54 2.11
C SER A 210 -16.05 8.78 3.10
N LEU A 211 -16.24 10.02 3.52
CA LEU A 211 -17.29 10.44 4.45
C LEU A 211 -18.69 10.21 3.86
N TYR A 212 -18.94 10.60 2.61
CA TYR A 212 -20.24 10.44 1.97
C TYR A 212 -20.63 8.97 1.77
N ILE A 213 -19.68 8.12 1.37
CA ILE A 213 -19.92 6.68 1.26
C ILE A 213 -20.26 6.07 2.62
N HIS A 214 -19.53 6.47 3.66
CA HIS A 214 -19.77 6.00 5.02
C HIS A 214 -21.18 6.38 5.50
N PHE A 215 -21.57 7.65 5.34
CA PHE A 215 -22.92 8.11 5.70
C PHE A 215 -24.01 7.36 4.91
N ALA A 216 -23.85 7.22 3.59
CA ALA A 216 -24.81 6.49 2.76
C ALA A 216 -24.95 5.02 3.17
N LEU A 217 -23.83 4.38 3.53
CA LEU A 217 -23.81 3.00 4.01
C LEU A 217 -24.58 2.82 5.32
N TYR A 218 -24.31 3.65 6.34
CA TYR A 218 -25.05 3.55 7.60
C TYR A 218 -26.52 3.91 7.43
N PHE A 219 -26.83 4.92 6.63
CA PHE A 219 -28.21 5.28 6.34
C PHE A 219 -28.96 4.12 5.65
N PHE A 220 -28.33 3.46 4.68
CA PHE A 220 -28.88 2.26 4.05
C PHE A 220 -29.11 1.12 5.08
N ILE A 221 -28.13 0.83 5.93
CA ILE A 221 -28.22 -0.22 6.95
C ILE A 221 -29.34 0.09 7.96
N LEU A 222 -29.51 1.35 8.35
CA LEU A 222 -30.56 1.77 9.29
C LEU A 222 -31.96 1.62 8.71
N LEU A 223 -32.13 1.88 7.41
CA LEU A 223 -33.41 1.77 6.71
C LEU A 223 -33.78 0.33 6.36
N LEU A 224 -32.79 -0.55 6.18
CA LEU A 224 -33.00 -1.89 5.62
C LEU A 224 -34.03 -2.74 6.40
N PRO A 225 -34.04 -2.78 7.76
CA PRO A 225 -35.06 -3.49 8.53
C PRO A 225 -36.49 -3.10 8.17
N PHE A 226 -36.80 -1.80 8.13
CA PHE A 226 -38.13 -1.29 7.83
C PHE A 226 -38.64 -1.64 6.43
N GLY A 227 -37.73 -1.90 5.48
CA GLY A 227 -38.08 -2.34 4.13
C GLY A 227 -38.41 -3.82 4.01
N VAL A 228 -37.95 -4.66 4.95
CA VAL A 228 -38.12 -6.13 4.90
C VAL A 228 -39.04 -6.68 5.99
N ILE A 229 -39.45 -5.84 6.95
CA ILE A 229 -40.16 -6.21 8.17
C ILE A 229 -41.46 -7.00 7.94
N GLU A 230 -42.17 -6.71 6.84
CA GLU A 230 -43.44 -7.37 6.49
C GLU A 230 -43.26 -8.70 5.74
N TYR A 231 -42.06 -9.00 5.23
CA TYR A 231 -41.87 -10.06 4.23
C TYR A 231 -41.26 -11.34 4.80
N VAL A 232 -40.39 -11.23 5.81
CA VAL A 232 -39.50 -12.35 6.19
C VAL A 232 -39.55 -12.73 7.68
N GLY A 233 -40.32 -12.00 8.51
CA GLY A 233 -40.43 -12.28 9.94
C GLY A 233 -39.07 -12.35 10.63
N ALA A 234 -38.84 -13.33 11.50
CA ALA A 234 -37.58 -13.44 12.26
C ALA A 234 -36.32 -13.65 11.39
N ILE A 235 -36.48 -14.05 10.12
CA ILE A 235 -35.37 -14.20 9.15
C ILE A 235 -34.78 -12.83 8.78
N GLU A 236 -35.49 -11.73 9.04
CA GLU A 236 -35.00 -10.36 8.91
C GLU A 236 -33.64 -10.16 9.60
N ILE A 237 -33.49 -10.66 10.82
CA ILE A 237 -32.28 -10.45 11.64
C ILE A 237 -31.02 -10.98 10.94
N PRO A 238 -30.93 -12.28 10.58
CA PRO A 238 -29.76 -12.79 9.86
C PRO A 238 -29.64 -12.20 8.44
N LEU A 239 -30.76 -11.92 7.76
CA LEU A 239 -30.74 -11.37 6.39
C LEU A 239 -30.10 -9.98 6.34
N VAL A 240 -30.61 -9.03 7.14
CA VAL A 240 -30.09 -7.65 7.23
C VAL A 240 -28.63 -7.67 7.66
N THR A 241 -28.30 -8.50 8.66
CA THR A 241 -26.93 -8.62 9.17
C THR A 241 -25.96 -9.09 8.10
N ILE A 242 -26.33 -10.11 7.30
CA ILE A 242 -25.50 -10.63 6.21
C ILE A 242 -25.33 -9.59 5.10
N LEU A 243 -26.41 -8.96 4.66
CA LEU A 243 -26.37 -7.94 3.61
C LEU A 243 -25.49 -6.75 4.03
N ALA A 244 -25.71 -6.21 5.23
CA ALA A 244 -24.89 -5.13 5.76
C ALA A 244 -23.42 -5.53 5.90
N SER A 245 -23.14 -6.77 6.31
CA SER A 245 -21.77 -7.30 6.41
C SER A 245 -21.05 -7.28 5.06
N PHE A 246 -21.73 -7.65 3.96
CA PHE A 246 -21.12 -7.58 2.63
C PHE A 246 -20.69 -6.16 2.25
N PHE A 247 -21.58 -5.18 2.41
CA PHE A 247 -21.27 -3.79 2.11
C PHE A 247 -20.13 -3.23 2.99
N LEU A 248 -20.16 -3.51 4.30
CA LEU A 248 -19.10 -3.10 5.24
C LEU A 248 -17.76 -3.75 4.92
N LEU A 249 -17.73 -5.03 4.55
CA LEU A 249 -16.50 -5.72 4.18
C LEU A 249 -15.86 -5.13 2.91
N ILE A 250 -16.68 -4.80 1.90
CA ILE A 250 -16.21 -4.15 0.68
C ILE A 250 -15.65 -2.76 1.00
N GLU A 251 -16.34 -1.97 1.81
CA GLU A 251 -15.85 -0.65 2.24
C GLU A 251 -14.52 -0.77 2.98
N ARG A 252 -14.42 -1.66 3.96
CA ARG A 252 -13.18 -1.93 4.72
C ARG A 252 -12.04 -2.37 3.83
N MET A 253 -12.31 -3.20 2.83
CA MET A 253 -11.31 -3.61 1.85
C MET A 253 -10.78 -2.42 1.06
N ALA A 254 -11.66 -1.57 0.53
CA ALA A 254 -11.26 -0.37 -0.22
C ALA A 254 -10.41 0.58 0.63
N VAL A 255 -10.82 0.84 1.88
CA VAL A 255 -10.04 1.63 2.85
C VAL A 255 -8.67 1.02 3.12
N HIS A 256 -8.57 -0.31 3.14
CA HIS A 256 -7.29 -0.97 3.39
C HIS A 256 -6.33 -0.87 2.20
N LEU A 257 -6.84 -1.03 0.98
CA LEU A 257 -6.05 -1.01 -0.25
C LEU A 257 -5.54 0.39 -0.62
N GLN A 258 -6.28 1.44 -0.28
CA GLN A 258 -5.92 2.81 -0.66
C GLN A 258 -4.56 3.28 -0.10
N ASP A 259 -4.09 2.66 1.00
CA ASP A 259 -2.85 3.00 1.70
C ASP A 259 -1.87 1.80 1.66
N PRO A 260 -1.13 1.58 0.56
CA PRO A 260 -0.41 0.33 0.31
C PRO A 260 0.94 0.20 1.06
N PHE A 261 1.27 1.14 1.93
CA PHE A 261 2.57 1.24 2.62
C PHE A 261 2.46 1.24 4.16
N GLU A 262 1.34 0.80 4.72
CA GLU A 262 1.05 0.83 6.18
C GLU A 262 1.48 -0.43 6.95
N ASN A 263 2.27 -1.31 6.31
CA ASN A 263 2.78 -2.56 6.89
C ASN A 263 1.68 -3.58 7.29
N ARG A 264 0.50 -3.50 6.67
CA ARG A 264 -0.58 -4.49 6.82
C ARG A 264 -0.27 -5.76 6.01
N PRO A 265 -0.91 -6.91 6.30
CA PRO A 265 -0.63 -8.17 5.59
C PRO A 265 -0.84 -8.11 4.07
N THR A 266 -1.77 -7.27 3.61
CA THR A 266 -2.14 -7.08 2.20
C THR A 266 -1.34 -5.99 1.49
N ASP A 267 -0.50 -5.27 2.22
CA ASP A 267 0.26 -4.14 1.69
C ASP A 267 1.41 -4.59 0.80
N THR A 268 2.01 -3.63 0.09
CA THR A 268 3.19 -3.89 -0.72
C THR A 268 4.31 -4.45 0.16
N PRO A 269 4.86 -5.65 -0.14
CA PRO A 269 5.83 -6.32 0.72
C PRO A 269 7.24 -5.76 0.53
N MET A 270 7.41 -4.45 0.71
CA MET A 270 8.66 -3.69 0.44
C MET A 270 9.89 -4.38 1.03
N MET A 271 9.86 -4.72 2.32
CA MET A 271 10.99 -5.40 2.98
C MET A 271 11.30 -6.79 2.43
N SER A 272 10.29 -7.52 1.94
CA SER A 272 10.52 -8.82 1.28
C SER A 272 11.14 -8.62 -0.10
N ILE A 273 10.72 -7.58 -0.82
CA ILE A 273 11.28 -7.21 -2.13
C ILE A 273 12.73 -6.76 -1.97
N SER A 274 13.04 -5.90 -0.99
CA SER A 274 14.41 -5.47 -0.70
C SER A 274 15.32 -6.65 -0.35
N ARG A 275 14.82 -7.64 0.42
CA ARG A 275 15.54 -8.91 0.66
C ARG A 275 15.77 -9.73 -0.61
N SER A 276 14.84 -9.69 -1.56
CA SER A 276 15.00 -10.36 -2.85
C SER A 276 15.95 -9.62 -3.79
N ILE A 277 16.12 -8.30 -3.64
CA ILE A 277 17.12 -7.50 -4.36
C ILE A 277 18.52 -7.73 -3.78
N GLU A 278 18.61 -7.91 -2.46
CA GLU A 278 19.87 -8.20 -1.77
C GLU A 278 20.48 -9.57 -2.10
N ARG A 279 19.64 -10.56 -2.39
CA ARG A 279 20.05 -11.93 -2.73
C ARG A 279 20.48 -12.03 -4.18
#